data_AF-A0A2R6M8E4-F1
#
_entry.id   AF-A0A2R6M8E4-F1
#
_cell.length_a   1.000
_cell.length_b   1.000
_cell.length_c   1.000
_cell.angle_alpha   90.00
_cell.angle_beta   90.00
_cell.angle_gamma   90.00
#
_symmetry.space_group_name_H-M   'P 1'
#
loop_
_entity.id
_entity.type
_entity.pdbx_description
1 polymer ?
#
loop_
_entity_poly.entity_id
_entity_poly.type
_entity_poly.pdbx_seq_one_letter_code
_entity_poly.pdbx_strand_id
1 'polypeptide(L)'
;MEPTITIGEIPESVTNAVSIEVIIDNLADPQRRQLLAVLRRRETPERLSTLARHLAHRTEGEKPESVEQIHLRLYHVHVPKLVDAGFVSREDEGTDLTDAGRALADAIAE
;
A
#
# COMPACT_ATOMS: atom_id res chain seq x y z
N MET A 1 53.38 -0.54 -2.24
CA MET A 1 52.31 -0.32 -3.23
C MET A 1 51.20 -1.28 -2.87
N GLU A 2 50.20 -0.78 -2.13
CA GLU A 2 48.99 -1.54 -1.87
C GLU A 2 48.04 -1.36 -3.06
N PRO A 3 47.36 -2.41 -3.54
CA PRO A 3 46.37 -2.24 -4.59
C PRO A 3 45.16 -1.51 -4.01
N THR A 4 44.90 -0.31 -4.51
CA THR A 4 43.63 0.39 -4.37
C THR A 4 42.54 -0.51 -4.94
N ILE A 5 41.69 -1.08 -4.07
CA ILE A 5 40.45 -1.71 -4.50
C ILE A 5 39.53 -0.57 -4.94
N THR A 6 39.45 -0.35 -6.25
CA THR A 6 38.33 0.36 -6.87
C THR A 6 37.08 -0.45 -6.51
N ILE A 7 36.23 0.11 -5.66
CA ILE A 7 34.91 -0.46 -5.40
C ILE A 7 34.20 -0.48 -6.76
N GLY A 8 34.14 -1.67 -7.34
CA GLY A 8 33.45 -1.92 -8.60
C GLY A 8 32.01 -1.47 -8.48
N GLU A 9 31.50 -0.93 -9.58
CA GLU A 9 30.08 -0.72 -9.83
C GLU A 9 29.29 -1.85 -9.20
N ILE A 10 28.50 -1.52 -8.17
CA ILE A 10 27.44 -2.42 -7.74
C ILE A 10 26.55 -2.54 -8.98
N PRO A 11 26.38 -3.74 -9.57
CA PRO A 11 25.45 -3.88 -10.67
C PRO A 11 24.07 -3.46 -10.15
N GLU A 12 23.40 -2.54 -10.85
CA GLU A 12 22.02 -2.07 -10.57
C GLU A 12 20.96 -3.19 -10.60
N SER A 13 21.39 -4.45 -10.73
CA SER A 13 20.56 -5.64 -10.79
C SER A 13 20.25 -6.15 -9.38
N VAL A 14 19.01 -5.87 -8.97
CA VAL A 14 18.21 -6.53 -7.93
C VAL A 14 18.41 -6.04 -6.49
N THR A 15 17.91 -4.84 -6.21
CA THR A 15 17.28 -4.57 -4.90
C THR A 15 15.82 -4.21 -5.13
N ASN A 16 14.98 -5.24 -5.22
CA ASN A 16 13.53 -5.11 -5.07
C ASN A 16 13.19 -5.00 -3.57
N ALA A 17 13.89 -4.11 -2.88
CA ALA A 17 13.71 -3.83 -1.47
C ALA A 17 13.05 -2.46 -1.39
N VAL A 18 11.76 -2.44 -1.07
CA VAL A 18 11.08 -1.18 -0.78
C VAL A 18 11.83 -0.50 0.36
N SER A 19 12.21 0.77 0.16
CA SER A 19 12.99 1.51 1.15
C SER A 19 12.17 1.71 2.44
N ILE A 20 12.83 1.65 3.60
CA ILE A 20 12.17 1.82 4.92
C ILE A 20 11.43 3.17 5.00
N GLU A 21 11.99 4.23 4.44
CA GLU A 21 11.35 5.55 4.39
C GLU A 21 10.01 5.51 3.66
N VAL A 22 9.95 4.83 2.50
CA VAL A 22 8.71 4.64 1.73
C VAL A 22 7.68 3.85 2.53
N ILE A 23 8.11 2.82 3.26
CA ILE A 23 7.23 2.04 4.13
C ILE A 23 6.67 2.92 5.24
N ILE A 24 7.53 3.66 5.96
CA ILE A 24 7.11 4.51 7.08
C ILE A 24 6.17 5.62 6.58
N ASP A 25 6.49 6.30 5.49
CA ASP A 25 5.65 7.35 4.91
C ASP A 25 4.28 6.82 4.50
N ASN A 26 4.22 5.62 3.92
CA ASN A 26 2.95 5.02 3.55
C ASN A 26 2.17 4.54 4.78
N LEU A 27 2.81 3.87 5.72
CA LEU A 27 2.14 3.32 6.89
C LEU A 27 1.82 4.37 7.96
N ALA A 28 2.36 5.59 7.91
CA ALA A 28 2.02 6.66 8.83
C ALA A 28 0.51 7.03 8.76
N ASP A 29 -0.10 6.91 7.58
CA ASP A 29 -1.50 7.22 7.37
C ASP A 29 -2.42 6.06 7.81
N PRO A 30 -3.34 6.29 8.76
CA PRO A 30 -4.23 5.25 9.27
C PRO A 30 -5.15 4.67 8.20
N GLN A 31 -5.55 5.45 7.20
CA GLN A 31 -6.44 4.97 6.14
C GLN A 31 -5.70 4.03 5.19
N ARG A 32 -4.41 4.26 4.91
CA ARG A 32 -3.59 3.33 4.13
C ARG A 32 -3.40 2.01 4.87
N ARG A 33 -3.11 2.03 6.17
CA ARG A 33 -3.05 0.80 6.99
C ARG A 33 -4.37 0.03 6.97
N GLN A 34 -5.48 0.74 7.12
CA GLN A 34 -6.81 0.14 7.13
C GLN A 34 -7.17 -0.48 5.77
N LEU A 35 -6.82 0.20 4.67
CA LEU A 35 -7.00 -0.31 3.32
C LEU A 35 -6.19 -1.59 3.09
N LEU A 36 -4.90 -1.60 3.45
CA LEU A 36 -4.07 -2.81 3.38
C LEU A 36 -4.67 -3.96 4.19
N ALA A 37 -5.15 -3.68 5.41
CA ALA A 37 -5.79 -4.68 6.26
C ALA A 37 -7.11 -5.23 5.69
N VAL A 38 -7.87 -4.42 4.94
CA VAL A 38 -9.09 -4.88 4.26
C VAL A 38 -8.73 -5.75 3.06
N LEU A 39 -7.78 -5.31 2.23
CA LEU A 39 -7.34 -6.06 1.05
C LEU A 39 -6.68 -7.40 1.43
N ARG A 40 -5.94 -7.46 2.54
CA ARG A 40 -5.34 -8.70 3.06
C ARG A 40 -6.35 -9.83 3.29
N ARG A 41 -7.61 -9.49 3.55
CA ARG A 41 -8.67 -10.49 3.78
C ARG A 41 -9.36 -10.93 2.48
N ARG A 42 -8.92 -10.43 1.33
CA ARG A 42 -9.46 -10.75 0.02
C ARG A 42 -8.51 -11.68 -0.72
N GLU A 43 -9.10 -12.55 -1.53
CA GLU A 43 -8.40 -13.48 -2.41
C GLU A 43 -8.47 -13.03 -3.88
N THR A 44 -9.24 -11.98 -4.15
CA THR A 44 -9.46 -11.42 -5.49
C THR A 44 -9.46 -9.89 -5.44
N PRO A 45 -9.13 -9.22 -6.55
CA PRO A 45 -9.22 -7.76 -6.65
C PRO A 45 -10.60 -7.23 -6.23
N GLU A 46 -10.61 -6.10 -5.54
CA GLU A 46 -11.84 -5.51 -4.98
C GLU A 46 -12.08 -4.11 -5.55
N ARG A 47 -13.35 -3.78 -5.80
CA ARG A 47 -13.71 -2.45 -6.33
C ARG A 47 -13.55 -1.37 -5.27
N LEU A 48 -13.06 -0.20 -5.67
CA LEU A 48 -12.93 0.96 -4.77
C LEU A 48 -14.25 1.37 -4.10
N SER A 49 -15.39 1.17 -4.76
CA SER A 49 -16.71 1.44 -4.17
C SER A 49 -17.05 0.46 -3.04
N THR A 50 -16.68 -0.81 -3.18
CA THR A 50 -16.84 -1.81 -2.11
C THR A 50 -15.89 -1.53 -0.96
N LEU A 51 -14.62 -1.21 -1.26
CA LEU A 51 -13.62 -0.83 -0.25
C LEU A 51 -14.06 0.40 0.53
N ALA A 52 -14.56 1.44 -0.14
CA ALA A 52 -15.08 2.63 0.52
C ALA A 52 -16.22 2.31 1.49
N ARG A 53 -17.13 1.40 1.11
CA ARG A 53 -18.20 0.94 2.00
C ARG A 53 -17.63 0.24 3.22
N HIS A 54 -16.68 -0.69 3.05
CA HIS A 54 -16.07 -1.39 4.18
C HIS A 54 -15.32 -0.46 5.13
N LEU A 55 -14.63 0.55 4.60
CA LEU A 55 -13.92 1.53 5.41
C LEU A 55 -14.89 2.44 6.18
N ALA A 56 -16.01 2.86 5.56
CA ALA A 56 -17.03 3.67 6.21
C ALA A 56 -17.64 2.99 7.46
N HIS A 57 -17.81 1.66 7.44
CA HIS A 57 -18.37 0.90 8.58
C HIS A 57 -17.40 0.72 9.74
N ARG A 58 -16.10 1.01 9.54
CA ARG A 58 -15.05 0.80 10.55
C ARG A 58 -14.63 2.10 11.27
N THR A 59 -15.03 3.26 10.75
CA THR A 59 -14.74 4.56 11.36
C THR A 59 -15.83 4.91 12.38
N GLU A 60 -15.89 4.17 13.48
CA GLU A 60 -16.72 4.53 14.64
C GLU A 60 -15.93 5.51 15.52
N GLY A 61 -16.19 6.82 15.41
CA GLY A 61 -15.62 7.82 16.34
C GLY A 61 -15.31 9.20 15.76
N GLU A 62 -15.08 9.31 14.45
CA GLU A 62 -14.97 10.60 13.75
C GLU A 62 -16.30 10.96 13.08
N LYS A 63 -16.46 12.23 12.68
CA LYS A 63 -17.62 12.67 11.89
C LYS A 63 -17.80 11.66 10.74
N PRO A 64 -18.98 11.02 10.59
CA PRO A 64 -19.14 9.98 9.59
C PRO A 64 -18.88 10.56 8.20
N GLU A 65 -17.74 10.21 7.60
CA GLU A 65 -17.46 10.49 6.20
C GLU A 65 -18.43 9.68 5.36
N SER A 66 -18.99 10.29 4.31
CA SER A 66 -19.84 9.54 3.41
C SER A 66 -19.00 8.51 2.64
N VAL A 67 -19.63 7.40 2.23
CA VAL A 67 -18.99 6.39 1.36
C VAL A 67 -18.40 7.04 0.11
N GLU A 68 -19.02 8.10 -0.40
CA GLU A 68 -18.57 8.83 -1.57
C GLU A 68 -17.30 9.67 -1.32
N GLN A 69 -17.20 10.31 -0.16
CA GLN A 69 -15.98 11.02 0.25
C GLN A 69 -14.80 10.06 0.40
N ILE A 70 -15.03 8.91 1.04
CA ILE A 70 -14.01 7.87 1.19
C ILE A 70 -13.61 7.34 -0.19
N HIS A 71 -14.58 7.09 -1.08
CA HIS A 71 -14.30 6.64 -2.44
C HIS A 71 -13.40 7.61 -3.20
N LEU A 72 -13.69 8.91 -3.15
CA LEU A 72 -12.87 9.95 -3.80
C LEU A 72 -11.45 9.97 -3.22
N ARG A 73 -11.29 9.85 -1.90
CA ARG A 73 -9.97 9.79 -1.26
C ARG A 73 -9.20 8.53 -1.65
N LEU A 74 -9.87 7.37 -1.70
CA LEU A 74 -9.26 6.14 -2.19
C LEU A 74 -8.76 6.33 -3.62
N TYR A 75 -9.60 6.87 -4.50
CA TYR A 75 -9.28 7.05 -5.91
C TYR A 75 -8.15 8.05 -6.14
N HIS A 76 -8.17 9.21 -5.47
CA HIS A 76 -7.26 10.33 -5.78
C HIS A 76 -6.03 10.40 -4.88
N VAL A 77 -6.04 9.77 -3.69
CA VAL A 77 -4.98 9.94 -2.69
C VAL A 77 -4.35 8.62 -2.32
N HIS A 78 -5.13 7.67 -1.82
CA HIS A 78 -4.56 6.51 -1.14
C HIS A 78 -4.10 5.44 -2.10
N VAL A 79 -4.94 5.06 -3.06
CA VAL A 79 -4.60 3.99 -4.01
C VAL A 79 -3.46 4.42 -4.92
N PRO A 80 -3.45 5.63 -5.52
CA PRO A 80 -2.30 6.07 -6.33
C PRO A 80 -0.98 6.02 -5.55
N LYS A 81 -0.94 6.53 -4.31
CA LYS A 81 0.29 6.48 -3.49
C LYS A 81 0.77 5.07 -3.19
N LEU A 82 -0.16 4.13 -2.94
CA LEU A 82 0.18 2.74 -2.68
C LEU A 82 0.60 2.00 -3.95
N VAL A 83 0.08 2.40 -5.12
CA VAL A 83 0.53 1.92 -6.43
C VAL A 83 1.94 2.43 -6.72
N ASP A 84 2.21 3.72 -6.51
CA ASP A 84 3.54 4.32 -6.69
C ASP A 84 4.58 3.66 -5.78
N ALA A 85 4.17 3.27 -4.56
CA ALA A 85 5.01 2.55 -3.62
C ALA A 85 5.12 1.04 -3.89
N GLY A 86 4.39 0.52 -4.88
CA GLY A 86 4.40 -0.90 -5.26
C GLY A 86 3.72 -1.84 -4.27
N PHE A 87 2.89 -1.34 -3.35
CA PHE A 87 2.16 -2.17 -2.38
C PHE A 87 0.79 -2.62 -2.89
N VAL A 88 0.23 -1.92 -3.86
CA VAL A 88 -1.09 -2.19 -4.41
C VAL A 88 -0.99 -2.19 -5.93
N SER A 89 -1.70 -3.12 -6.58
CA SER A 89 -1.98 -3.06 -8.01
C SER A 89 -3.41 -2.57 -8.22
N ARG A 90 -3.62 -1.83 -9.32
CA ARG A 90 -4.95 -1.39 -9.75
C ARG A 90 -5.12 -1.69 -11.23
N GLU A 91 -6.09 -2.53 -11.52
CA GLU A 91 -6.47 -2.96 -12.86
C GLU A 91 -7.97 -2.71 -13.09
N ASP A 92 -8.47 -3.06 -14.28
CA ASP A 92 -9.89 -2.91 -14.62
C ASP A 92 -10.80 -3.76 -13.71
N GLU A 93 -10.28 -4.89 -13.22
CA GLU A 93 -10.99 -5.83 -12.35
C GLU A 93 -11.14 -5.30 -10.92
N GLY A 94 -10.20 -4.47 -10.45
CA GLY A 94 -10.23 -3.92 -9.10
C GLY A 94 -8.86 -3.51 -8.58
N THR A 95 -8.78 -3.42 -7.26
CA THR A 95 -7.57 -3.08 -6.52
C THR A 95 -7.19 -4.26 -5.63
N ASP A 96 -5.93 -4.67 -5.67
CA ASP A 96 -5.40 -5.80 -4.90
C ASP A 96 -4.00 -5.51 -4.33
N LEU A 97 -3.53 -6.35 -3.41
CA LEU A 97 -2.18 -6.29 -2.89
C LEU A 97 -1.20 -6.91 -3.88
N THR A 98 -0.03 -6.28 -4.02
CA THR A 98 1.14 -6.95 -4.60
C THR A 98 1.74 -7.93 -3.60
N ASP A 99 2.70 -8.76 -4.01
CA ASP A 99 3.45 -9.63 -3.09
C ASP A 99 4.11 -8.83 -1.96
N ALA A 100 4.68 -7.67 -2.27
CA ALA A 100 5.29 -6.77 -1.29
C ALA A 100 4.23 -6.18 -0.34
N GLY A 101 3.09 -5.72 -0.87
CA GLY A 101 1.99 -5.23 -0.05
C GLY A 101 1.38 -6.30 0.83
N ARG A 102 1.32 -7.54 0.36
CA ARG A 102 0.85 -8.71 1.11
C ARG A 102 1.76 -9.00 2.30
N ALA A 103 3.06 -9.14 2.04
CA ALA A 103 4.06 -9.34 3.09
C ALA A 103 4.01 -8.22 4.14
N LEU A 104 3.85 -6.96 3.71
CA LEU A 104 3.71 -5.82 4.60
C LEU A 104 2.43 -5.88 5.43
N ALA A 105 1.30 -6.21 4.81
CA ALA A 105 0.00 -6.29 5.47
C ALA A 105 -0.07 -7.43 6.50
N ASP A 106 0.67 -8.52 6.27
CA ASP A 106 0.85 -9.63 7.20
C ASP A 106 1.78 -9.22 8.36
N ALA A 107 2.86 -8.47 8.10
CA ALA A 107 3.79 -8.00 9.14
C ALA A 107 3.17 -6.99 10.13
N ILE A 108 2.21 -6.17 9.68
CA ILE A 108 1.49 -5.23 10.57
C ILE A 108 0.24 -5.84 11.22
N ALA A 109 -0.01 -7.13 10.98
CA ALA A 109 -1.14 -7.87 11.53
C ALA A 109 -0.89 -8.43 12.94
N GLU A 110 0.39 -8.58 13.31
CA GLU A 110 0.89 -9.05 14.61
C GLU A 110 0.89 -7.92 15.64
#